data_AF-A0A6J3CCB2-F1
#
_entry.id   AF-A0A6J3CCB2-F1
#
_cell.length_a   1.000
_cell.length_b   1.000
_cell.length_c   1.000
_cell.angle_alpha   90.00
_cell.angle_beta   90.00
_cell.angle_gamma   90.00
#
_symmetry.space_group_name_H-M   'P 1'
#
loop_
_entity.id
_entity.type
_entity.pdbx_description
1 polymer ?
#
loop_
_entity_poly.entity_id
_entity_poly.type
_entity_poly.pdbx_seq_one_letter_code
_entity_poly.pdbx_strand_id
1 'polypeptide(L)' 'MLQEWKPGNTAPVQKTNDSGVSELLSQITAQGDKVRKLKAEKADKAAVDAEVKTLLSLKAQYKTLTGTDWTPNATANNSQ' A
#
# COMPACT_ATOMS: atom_id res chain seq x y z
N MET A 1 -4.40 -21.79 7.44
CA MET A 1 -3.73 -20.51 7.76
C MET A 1 -3.79 -19.55 6.57
N LEU A 2 -4.99 -19.17 6.13
CA LEU A 2 -5.15 -18.03 5.22
C LEU A 2 -6.03 -17.03 5.95
N GLN A 3 -5.43 -15.90 6.34
CA GLN A 3 -6.20 -14.81 6.90
C GLN A 3 -6.81 -14.03 5.73
N GLU A 4 -8.05 -14.40 5.40
CA GLU A 4 -8.90 -13.69 4.47
C GLU A 4 -9.14 -12.27 4.99
N TRP A 5 -8.49 -11.29 4.38
CA TRP A 5 -8.83 -9.89 4.58
C TRP A 5 -9.51 -9.38 3.31
N LYS A 6 -10.84 -9.20 3.41
CA LYS A 6 -11.73 -8.69 2.34
C LYS A 6 -12.01 -7.20 2.56
N PRO A 7 -11.53 -6.27 1.72
CA PRO A 7 -12.18 -4.99 1.57
C PRO A 7 -13.31 -5.16 0.56
N GLY A 8 -14.56 -5.07 1.04
CA GLY A 8 -15.70 -4.84 0.17
C GLY A 8 -15.63 -3.40 -0.34
N ASN A 9 -15.25 -3.20 -1.59
CA ASN A 9 -15.74 -2.08 -2.39
C ASN A 9 -15.56 -2.41 -3.88
N THR A 10 -16.69 -2.67 -4.54
CA THR A 10 -16.82 -2.76 -5.99
C THR A 10 -16.62 -1.37 -6.60
N ALA A 11 -15.58 -1.19 -7.42
CA ALA A 11 -15.49 -0.07 -8.35
C ALA A 11 -14.80 -0.52 -9.65
N PRO A 12 -15.26 -0.05 -10.83
CA PRO A 12 -14.91 -0.63 -12.11
C PRO A 12 -13.46 -0.33 -12.48
N VAL A 13 -12.82 -1.36 -13.04
CA VAL A 13 -11.49 -1.39 -13.63
C VAL A 13 -11.26 -0.16 -14.53
N GLN A 14 -10.41 0.77 -14.10
CA GLN A 14 -9.79 1.72 -15.02
C GLN A 14 -8.44 1.17 -15.47
N LYS A 15 -8.47 0.72 -16.71
CA LYS A 15 -7.34 0.29 -17.53
C LYS A 15 -6.34 1.47 -17.68
N THR A 16 -5.06 1.13 -17.48
CA THR A 16 -3.82 1.81 -17.93
C THR A 16 -3.55 3.23 -17.44
N ASN A 17 -2.77 3.34 -16.35
CA ASN A 17 -1.78 4.39 -16.17
C ASN A 17 -0.65 3.82 -15.29
N ASP A 18 0.47 3.38 -15.90
CA ASP A 18 1.68 2.99 -15.15
C ASP A 18 2.11 4.08 -14.15
N SER A 19 1.81 5.35 -14.48
CA SER A 19 1.99 6.51 -13.60
C SER A 19 1.27 6.36 -12.27
N GLY A 20 0.02 5.86 -12.27
CA GLY A 20 -0.76 5.69 -11.05
C GLY A 20 -0.23 4.57 -10.15
N VAL A 21 0.33 3.52 -10.74
CA VAL A 21 0.98 2.42 -10.00
C VAL A 21 2.29 2.89 -9.38
N SER A 22 3.10 3.66 -10.13
CA SER A 22 4.36 4.24 -9.63
C SER A 22 4.13 5.20 -8.46
N GLU A 23 3.13 6.08 -8.60
CA GLU A 23 2.77 7.04 -7.56
C GLU A 23 2.21 6.33 -6.31
N LEU A 24 1.41 5.27 -6.50
CA LEU A 24 0.92 4.43 -5.43
C LEU A 24 2.06 3.67 -4.71
N LEU A 25 3.05 3.17 -5.44
CA LEU A 25 4.24 2.54 -4.86
C LEU A 25 5.06 3.50 -4.00
N SER A 26 5.22 4.74 -4.48
CA SER A 26 5.87 5.81 -3.72
C SER A 26 5.11 6.10 -2.42
N GLN A 27 3.77 6.20 -2.49
CA GLN A 27 2.93 6.38 -1.31
C GLN A 27 3.03 5.21 -0.33
N ILE A 28 2.99 3.96 -0.80
CA ILE A 28 3.14 2.77 0.06
C ILE A 28 4.49 2.79 0.80
N THR A 29 5.56 3.15 0.10
CA THR A 29 6.91 3.22 0.67
C THR A 29 6.99 4.31 1.74
N ALA A 30 6.59 5.54 1.39
CA ALA A 30 6.58 6.67 2.32
C ALA A 30 5.72 6.39 3.55
N GLN A 31 4.57 5.75 3.36
CA GLN A 31 3.67 5.35 4.43
C GLN A 31 4.29 4.28 5.34
N GLY A 32 4.96 3.29 4.77
CA GLY A 32 5.68 2.26 5.50
C GLY A 32 6.81 2.86 6.36
N ASP A 33 7.56 3.82 5.81
CA ASP A 33 8.62 4.54 6.53
C ASP A 33 8.06 5.40 7.65
N LYS A 34 6.93 6.08 7.41
CA LYS A 34 6.23 6.83 8.44
C LYS A 34 5.79 5.93 9.60
N VAL A 35 5.21 4.75 9.31
CA VAL A 35 4.85 3.77 10.34
C VAL A 35 6.07 3.30 11.12
N ARG A 36 7.20 3.02 10.45
CA ARG A 36 8.46 2.64 11.13
C ARG A 36 8.99 3.76 12.02
N LYS A 37 9.00 4.99 11.50
CA LYS A 37 9.44 6.19 12.23
C LYS A 37 8.57 6.43 13.46
N LEU A 38 7.25 6.42 13.32
CA LEU A 38 6.32 6.59 14.46
C LEU A 38 6.50 5.50 15.52
N LYS A 39 6.74 4.25 15.10
CA LYS A 39 7.07 3.16 16.04
C LYS A 39 8.40 3.38 16.75
N ALA A 40 9.42 3.84 16.03
CA ALA A 40 10.74 4.16 16.60
C ALA A 40 10.67 5.35 17.58
N GLU A 41 9.87 6.36 17.25
CA GLU A 41 9.61 7.54 18.07
C GLU A 41 8.66 7.27 19.25
N LYS A 42 8.14 6.03 19.39
CA LYS A 42 7.16 5.65 20.40
C LYS A 42 5.91 6.54 20.37
N ALA A 43 5.49 6.92 19.17
CA ALA A 43 4.27 7.67 18.96
C ALA A 43 3.04 6.88 19.47
N ASP A 44 1.94 7.59 19.66
CA ASP A 44 0.70 7.00 20.12
C ASP A 44 0.26 5.83 19.25
N LYS A 45 -0.20 4.76 19.90
CA LYS A 45 -0.72 3.58 19.22
C LYS A 45 -1.82 3.96 18.21
N ALA A 46 -2.67 4.93 18.55
CA ALA A 46 -3.71 5.44 17.66
C ALA A 46 -3.14 6.06 16.38
N ALA A 47 -2.04 6.82 16.48
CA ALA A 47 -1.36 7.41 15.33
C ALA A 47 -0.74 6.31 14.46
N VAL A 48 -0.02 5.36 15.07
CA VAL A 48 0.56 4.21 14.35
C VAL A 48 -0.54 3.38 13.65
N ASP A 49 -1.65 3.09 14.33
CA ASP A 49 -2.75 2.30 13.79
C ASP A 49 -3.44 3.01 12.61
N ALA A 50 -3.60 4.33 12.68
CA ALA A 50 -4.15 5.13 11.58
C ALA A 50 -3.25 5.03 10.33
N GLU A 51 -1.94 5.19 10.50
CA GLU A 51 -0.99 5.09 9.40
C GLU A 51 -0.90 3.65 8.85
N VAL A 52 -0.99 2.62 9.70
CA VAL A 52 -1.05 1.21 9.29
C VAL A 52 -2.31 0.92 8.47
N LYS A 53 -3.46 1.47 8.87
CA LYS A 53 -4.72 1.33 8.12
C LYS A 53 -4.61 1.96 6.72
N THR A 54 -3.97 3.12 6.62
CA THR A 54 -3.67 3.75 5.32
C THR A 54 -2.74 2.86 4.48
N LEU A 55 -1.66 2.34 5.07
CA LEU A 55 -0.72 1.44 4.38
C LEU A 55 -1.41 0.21 3.79
N LEU A 56 -2.31 -0.39 4.57
CA LEU A 56 -3.11 -1.55 4.16
C LEU A 56 -4.07 -1.21 3.00
N SER A 57 -4.70 -0.04 3.03
CA SER A 57 -5.55 0.45 1.94
C SER A 57 -4.76 0.66 0.64
N LEU A 58 -3.58 1.30 0.73
CA LEU A 58 -2.71 1.53 -0.42
C LEU A 58 -2.23 0.21 -1.04
N LYS A 59 -1.84 -0.77 -0.22
CA LYS A 59 -1.47 -2.12 -0.70
C LYS A 59 -2.63 -2.84 -1.39
N ALA A 60 -3.85 -2.68 -0.88
CA ALA A 60 -5.04 -3.25 -1.53
C ALA A 60 -5.32 -2.62 -2.90
N GLN A 61 -5.17 -1.29 -3.00
CA GLN A 61 -5.25 -0.59 -4.29
C GLN A 61 -4.16 -1.08 -5.26
N TYR A 62 -2.93 -1.28 -4.78
CA TYR A 62 -1.84 -1.76 -5.63
C TYR A 62 -2.13 -3.16 -6.17
N LYS A 63 -2.62 -4.06 -5.32
CA LYS A 63 -3.06 -5.39 -5.74
C LYS A 63 -4.21 -5.33 -6.73
N THR A 64 -5.13 -4.39 -6.57
CA THR A 64 -6.27 -4.22 -7.47
C THR A 64 -5.82 -3.71 -8.85
N LEU A 65 -4.83 -2.81 -8.88
CA LEU A 65 -4.30 -2.23 -10.13
C LEU A 65 -3.35 -3.18 -10.88
N THR A 66 -2.46 -3.87 -10.15
CA THR A 66 -1.40 -4.70 -10.73
C THR A 66 -1.71 -6.20 -10.74
N GLY A 67 -2.75 -6.61 -10.03
CA GLY A 67 -3.02 -8.02 -9.74
C GLY A 67 -2.02 -8.67 -8.76
N THR A 68 -1.02 -7.92 -8.26
CA THR A 68 0.11 -8.47 -7.50
C THR A 68 0.16 -7.89 -6.09
N ASP A 69 0.47 -8.73 -5.10
CA ASP A 69 0.67 -8.26 -3.74
C ASP A 69 1.94 -7.39 -3.62
N TRP A 70 1.81 -6.21 -3.02
CA TRP A 70 2.97 -5.38 -2.74
C TRP A 70 3.94 -6.07 -1.77
N THR A 71 5.22 -6.08 -2.14
CA THR A 71 6.33 -6.50 -1.28
C THR A 71 7.28 -5.31 -1.07
N PRO A 72 8.11 -5.30 -0.01
CA PRO A 72 9.11 -4.24 0.18
C PRO A 72 10.12 -4.14 -0.97
N ASN A 73 10.24 -5.20 -1.78
CA ASN A 73 11.05 -5.25 -2.99
C ASN A 73 10.24 -5.00 -4.27
N ALA A 74 8.97 -4.59 -4.14
CA ALA A 74 8.16 -4.19 -5.29
C ALA A 74 8.68 -2.84 -5.79
N THR A 75 9.71 -2.90 -6.61
CA THR A 75 10.11 -1.81 -7.50
C THR A 75 9.01 -1.62 -8.53
N ALA A 76 8.74 -0.37 -8.92
CA ALA A 76 8.01 -0.10 -10.15
C ALA A 76 8.84 -0.72 -11.27
N ASN A 77 8.53 -1.96 -11.66
CA ASN A 77 9.20 -2.64 -12.76
C ASN A 77 8.74 -1.99 -14.07
N ASN A 78 9.14 -0.74 -14.26
CA ASN A 78 9.31 -0.17 -15.57
C ASN A 78 10.70 -0.61 -16.01
N SER A 79 10.74 -1.68 -16.81
CA SER A 79 11.94 -2.05 -17.55
C SER A 79 12.49 -0.81 -18.26
N GLN A 80 13.77 -0.53 -18.07
CA GLN A 80 14.54 0.13 -19.12
C GLN A 80 15.13 -0.95 -20.02
#